data_AF-A0A257WWB9-F1
#
_entry.id   AF-A0A257WWB9-F1
#
_cell.length_a   1.000
_cell.length_b   1.000
_cell.length_c   1.000
_cell.angle_alpha   90.00
_cell.angle_beta   90.00
_cell.angle_gamma   90.00
#
_symmetry.space_group_name_H-M   'P 1'
#
loop_
_entity.id
_entity.type
_entity.pdbx_description
1 polymer ?
#
loop_
_entity_poly.entity_id
_entity_poly.type
_entity_poly.pdbx_seq_one_letter_code
_entity_poly.pdbx_strand_id
1 'polypeptide(L)'
;RGRPKARARSRWLLASLVASASAALAGCAVLQPLNAGPDLPLVETGRALALSECSTCHAVGAGGGAPTTEAPSFISIAERYRNYRLDWELESISQVGHYRMRPKMLTSAEISALAAYIRTLDSARPAEVATPPLR
;
A
#
# COMPACT_ATOMS: atom_id res chain seq x y z
N ARG A 1 -24.98 -64.17 -57.23
CA ARG A 1 -25.62 -63.05 -56.49
C ARG A 1 -24.81 -62.87 -55.22
N GLY A 2 -24.00 -61.86 -54.94
CA GLY A 2 -23.98 -60.45 -55.32
C GLY A 2 -23.52 -59.73 -54.04
N ARG A 3 -22.24 -59.36 -53.93
CA ARG A 3 -21.75 -58.51 -52.83
C ARG A 3 -22.21 -57.06 -53.10
N PRO A 4 -22.48 -56.28 -52.04
CA PRO A 4 -21.89 -54.94 -52.02
C PRO A 4 -20.97 -54.71 -50.82
N LYS A 5 -20.00 -53.82 -51.10
CA LYS A 5 -18.89 -53.36 -50.26
C LYS A 5 -19.27 -52.09 -49.50
N ALA A 6 -18.52 -51.86 -48.42
CA ALA A 6 -17.95 -50.59 -47.96
C ALA A 6 -18.86 -49.46 -47.43
N ARG A 7 -18.51 -48.97 -46.22
CA ARG A 7 -17.92 -47.64 -45.94
C ARG A 7 -18.05 -47.41 -44.42
N ALA A 8 -16.98 -47.62 -43.66
CA ALA A 8 -16.00 -46.59 -43.32
C ALA A 8 -16.63 -45.32 -42.71
N ARG A 9 -16.38 -45.14 -41.41
CA ARG A 9 -16.15 -43.86 -40.72
C ARG A 9 -17.28 -42.84 -40.83
N SER A 10 -18.14 -42.79 -39.81
CA SER A 10 -18.96 -41.61 -39.60
C SER A 10 -19.12 -41.32 -38.12
N ARG A 11 -18.66 -40.12 -37.75
CA ARG A 11 -19.20 -39.31 -36.65
C ARG A 11 -18.67 -39.62 -35.25
N TRP A 12 -17.36 -39.39 -35.11
CA TRP A 12 -16.82 -38.57 -34.01
C TRP A 12 -17.46 -37.17 -34.03
N LEU A 13 -18.78 -37.10 -33.88
CA LEU A 13 -19.63 -35.91 -33.90
C LEU A 13 -20.85 -36.18 -33.01
N LEU A 14 -20.60 -36.53 -31.75
CA LEU A 14 -21.54 -36.31 -30.64
C LEU A 14 -20.81 -35.50 -29.56
N ALA A 15 -20.16 -34.43 -30.00
CA ALA A 15 -19.99 -33.27 -29.15
C ALA A 15 -21.35 -32.58 -29.03
N SER A 16 -21.65 -32.09 -27.82
CA SER A 16 -22.74 -31.15 -27.51
C SER A 16 -24.10 -31.79 -27.19
N LEU A 17 -24.29 -32.31 -25.97
CA LEU A 17 -25.57 -32.15 -25.23
C LEU A 17 -25.53 -32.55 -23.74
N VAL A 18 -24.58 -32.07 -22.94
CA VAL A 18 -24.80 -31.98 -21.47
C VAL A 18 -24.18 -30.67 -20.96
N ALA A 19 -24.81 -29.56 -21.36
CA ALA A 19 -24.67 -28.29 -20.68
C ALA A 19 -25.88 -28.12 -19.76
N SER A 20 -25.61 -27.76 -18.49
CA SER A 20 -26.50 -27.11 -17.50
C SER A 20 -26.68 -27.88 -16.20
N ALA A 21 -25.92 -27.45 -15.18
CA ALA A 21 -26.22 -27.47 -13.73
C ALA A 21 -24.87 -27.52 -12.98
N SER A 22 -24.22 -26.42 -12.62
CA SER A 22 -24.67 -25.58 -11.51
C SER A 22 -23.87 -24.27 -11.53
N ALA A 23 -24.49 -23.19 -12.00
CA ALA A 23 -23.97 -21.84 -11.90
C ALA A 23 -24.78 -21.09 -10.85
N ALA A 24 -24.34 -21.11 -9.58
CA ALA A 24 -24.80 -20.19 -8.53
C ALA A 24 -24.01 -20.41 -7.23
N LEU A 25 -22.73 -20.04 -7.18
CA LEU A 25 -22.11 -19.66 -5.91
C LEU A 25 -21.77 -18.16 -5.96
N ALA A 26 -22.73 -17.40 -5.43
CA ALA A 26 -22.59 -16.10 -4.78
C ALA A 26 -21.29 -15.32 -5.03
N GLY A 27 -21.34 -14.40 -6.00
CA GLY A 27 -20.38 -13.30 -6.08
C GLY A 27 -20.62 -12.30 -4.95
N CYS A 28 -19.83 -12.38 -3.88
CA CYS A 28 -19.63 -11.24 -2.99
C CYS A 28 -18.75 -10.23 -3.72
N ALA A 29 -19.37 -9.26 -4.39
CA ALA A 29 -18.67 -8.08 -4.86
C ALA A 29 -18.20 -7.29 -3.63
N VAL A 30 -16.92 -7.45 -3.27
CA VAL A 30 -16.28 -6.66 -2.21
C VAL A 30 -16.21 -5.23 -2.75
N LEU A 31 -17.08 -4.35 -2.25
CA LEU A 31 -16.98 -2.92 -2.49
C LEU A 31 -15.72 -2.43 -1.80
N GLN A 32 -14.59 -2.44 -2.52
CA GLN A 32 -13.38 -1.78 -2.06
C GLN A 32 -13.64 -0.27 -2.07
N PRO A 33 -13.38 0.47 -0.98
CA PRO A 33 -13.44 1.92 -1.03
C PRO A 33 -12.45 2.39 -2.08
N LEU A 34 -12.94 3.15 -3.07
CA LEU A 34 -12.14 3.67 -4.19
C LEU A 34 -11.11 4.72 -3.76
N ASN A 35 -11.05 5.01 -2.46
CA ASN A 35 -10.11 5.93 -1.88
C ASN A 35 -10.04 5.65 -0.37
N ALA A 36 -9.28 4.61 0.01
CA ALA A 36 -8.96 4.41 1.41
C ALA A 36 -8.02 5.54 1.82
N GLY A 37 -8.52 6.48 2.62
CA GLY A 37 -7.68 7.43 3.34
C GLY A 37 -6.62 6.71 4.18
N PRO A 38 -5.70 7.44 4.83
CA PRO A 38 -4.65 6.82 5.62
C PRO A 38 -5.24 5.81 6.62
N ASP A 39 -4.65 4.62 6.68
CA ASP A 39 -4.99 3.60 7.67
C ASP A 39 -4.63 4.14 9.07
N LEU A 40 -5.65 4.66 9.77
CA LEU A 40 -5.48 5.39 11.02
C LEU A 40 -4.76 4.56 12.11
N PRO A 41 -5.11 3.27 12.34
CA PRO A 41 -4.32 2.39 13.21
C PRO A 41 -2.83 2.30 12.84
N LEU A 42 -2.52 2.17 11.54
CA LEU A 42 -1.15 2.07 11.06
C LEU A 42 -0.39 3.40 11.27
N VAL A 43 -1.04 4.52 10.97
CA VAL A 43 -0.49 5.87 11.21
C VAL A 43 -0.21 6.11 12.68
N GLU A 44 -1.13 5.72 13.57
CA GLU A 44 -0.94 5.89 15.02
C GLU A 44 0.20 5.01 15.54
N THR A 45 0.32 3.79 15.02
CA THR A 45 1.47 2.90 15.31
C THR A 45 2.79 3.56 14.88
N GLY A 46 2.83 4.13 13.67
CA GLY A 46 4.00 4.87 13.17
C GLY A 46 4.33 6.12 13.98
N ARG A 47 3.30 6.83 14.46
CA ARG A 47 3.45 8.01 15.32
C ARG A 47 4.06 7.63 16.67
N ALA A 48 3.55 6.58 17.31
CA ALA A 48 4.07 6.09 18.58
C ALA A 48 5.54 5.67 18.45
N LEU A 49 5.87 4.92 17.39
CA LEU A 49 7.25 4.53 17.09
C LEU A 49 8.16 5.75 16.85
N ALA A 50 7.71 6.74 16.08
CA ALA A 50 8.48 7.96 15.83
C ALA A 50 8.77 8.74 17.13
N LEU A 51 7.78 8.81 18.01
CA LEU A 51 7.92 9.47 19.31
C LEU A 51 8.92 8.75 20.22
N SER A 52 8.92 7.42 20.27
CA SER A 52 9.84 6.68 21.14
C SER A 52 11.25 6.57 20.58
N GLU A 53 11.38 6.37 19.26
CA GLU A 53 12.65 5.98 18.65
C GLU A 53 13.39 7.10 17.91
N CYS A 54 12.68 8.15 17.47
CA CYS A 54 13.22 9.15 16.54
C CYS A 54 13.28 10.57 17.11
N SER A 55 12.44 10.88 18.10
CA SER A 55 12.20 12.24 18.61
C SER A 55 13.42 12.89 19.30
N THR A 56 14.39 12.09 19.73
CA THR A 56 15.65 12.58 20.31
C THR A 56 16.42 13.48 19.35
N CYS A 57 16.38 13.19 18.05
CA CYS A 57 17.10 13.94 17.03
C CYS A 57 16.17 14.67 16.06
N HIS A 58 15.06 14.05 15.68
CA HIS A 58 14.13 14.58 14.69
C HIS A 58 12.98 15.33 15.33
N ALA A 59 12.59 16.45 14.73
CA ALA A 59 11.30 17.06 14.99
C ALA A 59 10.20 16.21 14.36
N VAL A 60 9.38 15.58 15.22
CA VAL A 60 8.27 14.70 14.82
C VAL A 60 6.92 15.42 14.97
N GLY A 61 6.00 15.19 14.03
CA GLY A 61 4.64 15.73 14.06
C GLY A 61 4.46 17.13 13.44
N ALA A 62 3.21 17.55 13.29
CA ALA A 62 2.84 18.79 12.59
C ALA A 62 3.22 20.08 13.34
N GLY A 63 3.31 20.01 14.68
CA GLY A 63 3.81 21.10 15.53
C GLY A 63 5.27 20.90 15.95
N GLY A 64 5.97 19.93 15.37
CA GLY A 64 7.36 19.62 15.73
C GLY A 64 8.21 20.88 15.59
N GLY A 65 8.74 21.38 16.71
CA GLY A 65 9.60 22.55 16.74
C GLY A 65 10.88 22.36 15.91
N ALA A 66 11.81 23.29 16.00
CA ALA A 66 13.11 23.09 15.36
C ALA A 66 13.77 21.81 15.94
N PRO A 67 14.34 20.93 15.10
CA PRO A 67 15.05 19.76 15.57
C PRO A 67 16.15 20.19 16.54
N THR A 68 16.38 19.38 17.57
CA THR A 68 17.45 19.60 18.57
C THR A 68 18.85 19.44 17.97
N THR A 69 18.92 18.94 16.74
CA THR A 69 20.13 18.65 15.98
C THR A 69 19.95 19.09 14.51
N GLU A 70 20.95 18.85 13.67
CA GLU A 70 20.87 19.07 12.22
C GLU A 70 19.97 18.04 11.49
N ALA A 71 19.33 17.12 12.22
CA ALA A 71 18.46 16.12 11.62
C ALA A 71 17.18 16.79 11.03
N PRO A 72 16.75 16.40 9.82
CA PRO A 72 15.59 17.01 9.18
C PRO A 72 14.30 16.73 9.95
N SER A 73 13.36 17.69 9.94
CA SER A 73 12.02 17.45 10.48
C SER A 73 11.27 16.41 9.66
N PHE A 74 10.35 15.68 10.26
CA PHE A 74 9.54 14.71 9.52
C PHE A 74 8.66 15.37 8.45
N ILE A 75 8.25 16.64 8.62
CA ILE A 75 7.58 17.42 7.58
C ILE A 75 8.48 17.55 6.35
N SER A 76 9.74 17.96 6.54
CA SER A 76 10.69 18.11 5.42
C SER A 76 11.01 16.77 4.73
N ILE A 77 11.01 15.67 5.49
CA ILE A 77 11.15 14.32 4.92
C ILE A 77 9.91 13.95 4.09
N ALA A 78 8.71 14.23 4.62
CA ALA A 78 7.45 13.96 3.92
C ALA A 78 7.38 14.70 2.58
N GLU A 79 7.77 15.98 2.56
CA GLU A 79 7.84 16.80 1.36
C GLU A 79 8.87 16.25 0.36
N ARG A 80 10.10 15.95 0.83
CA ARG A 80 11.18 15.42 0.00
C ARG A 80 10.80 14.09 -0.66
N TYR A 81 10.14 13.20 0.08
CA TYR A 81 9.80 11.85 -0.39
C TYR A 81 8.35 11.70 -0.87
N ARG A 82 7.64 12.81 -1.16
CA ARG A 82 6.26 12.77 -1.68
C ARG A 82 6.10 11.80 -2.85
N ASN A 83 7.02 11.89 -3.82
CA ASN A 83 7.00 11.11 -5.06
C ASN A 83 8.05 9.99 -5.09
N TYR A 84 8.64 9.64 -3.94
CA TYR A 84 9.71 8.66 -3.84
C TYR A 84 9.39 7.55 -2.81
N ARG A 85 10.17 6.47 -2.88
CA ARG A 85 10.05 5.29 -2.02
C ARG A 85 10.69 5.53 -0.65
N LEU A 86 9.97 6.28 0.20
CA LEU A 86 10.38 6.52 1.60
C LEU A 86 10.62 5.22 2.38
N ASP A 87 9.82 4.20 2.11
CA ASP A 87 9.94 2.86 2.70
C ASP A 87 11.30 2.21 2.41
N TRP A 88 11.79 2.33 1.17
CA TRP A 88 13.11 1.81 0.80
C TRP A 88 14.24 2.60 1.47
N GLU A 89 14.12 3.93 1.53
CA GLU A 89 15.10 4.75 2.26
C GLU A 89 15.14 4.38 3.74
N LEU A 90 13.98 4.26 4.39
CA LEU A 90 13.88 3.86 5.78
C LEU A 90 14.47 2.47 6.01
N GLU A 91 14.21 1.51 5.12
CA GLU A 91 14.80 0.18 5.18
C GLU A 91 16.33 0.25 5.12
N SER A 92 16.89 1.01 4.18
CA SER A 92 18.34 1.19 4.05
C SER A 92 18.95 1.84 5.31
N ILE A 93 18.44 3.00 5.70
CA ILE A 93 18.95 3.76 6.86
C ILE A 93 18.77 2.98 8.17
N SER A 94 17.68 2.20 8.32
CA SER A 94 17.47 1.37 9.51
C SER A 94 18.59 0.34 9.71
N GLN A 95 19.14 -0.19 8.61
CA GLN A 95 20.16 -1.24 8.63
C GLN A 95 21.58 -0.69 8.74
N VAL A 96 21.91 0.36 7.97
CA VAL A 96 23.30 0.86 7.87
C VAL A 96 23.53 2.21 8.57
N GLY A 97 22.46 2.88 9.00
CA GLY A 97 22.52 4.24 9.52
C GLY A 97 22.78 5.29 8.42
N HIS A 98 22.83 6.56 8.81
CA HIS A 98 23.15 7.65 7.88
C HIS A 98 23.68 8.89 8.62
N TYR A 99 24.83 9.42 8.20
CA TYR A 99 25.53 10.50 8.92
C TYR A 99 25.71 10.19 10.42
N ARG A 100 25.05 10.97 11.29
CA ARG A 100 25.05 10.79 12.75
C ARG A 100 23.88 9.92 13.25
N MET A 101 22.95 9.55 12.37
CA MET A 101 21.86 8.62 12.68
C MET A 101 22.41 7.20 12.71
N ARG A 102 22.45 6.60 13.91
CA ARG A 102 22.88 5.21 14.09
C ARG A 102 21.83 4.24 13.52
N PRO A 103 22.25 3.04 13.07
CA PRO A 103 21.32 1.99 12.69
C PRO A 103 20.33 1.68 13.81
N LYS A 104 19.09 1.37 13.42
CA LYS A 104 18.03 0.89 14.30
C LYS A 104 17.24 -0.12 13.50
N MET A 105 17.42 -1.39 13.81
CA MET A 105 16.76 -2.47 13.07
C MET A 105 15.24 -2.36 13.23
N LEU A 106 14.57 -1.95 12.17
CA LEU A 106 13.11 -1.91 12.10
C LEU A 106 12.62 -3.10 11.28
N THR A 107 11.52 -3.69 11.71
CA THR A 107 10.77 -4.67 10.92
C THR A 107 10.09 -4.00 9.73
N SER A 108 9.72 -4.80 8.71
CA SER A 108 8.96 -4.30 7.56
C SER A 108 7.63 -3.64 7.97
N ALA A 109 6.97 -4.16 9.02
CA ALA A 109 5.75 -3.59 9.56
C ALA A 109 5.99 -2.21 10.21
N GLU A 110 7.06 -2.06 10.99
CA GLU A 110 7.45 -0.79 11.59
C GLU A 110 7.86 0.25 10.54
N ILE A 111 8.61 -0.15 9.51
CA ILE A 111 8.95 0.72 8.37
C ILE A 111 7.69 1.21 7.66
N SER A 112 6.74 0.30 7.41
CA SER A 112 5.46 0.63 6.77
C SER A 112 4.65 1.61 7.63
N ALA A 113 4.57 1.36 8.94
CA ALA A 113 3.88 2.24 9.88
C ALA A 113 4.52 3.63 9.95
N LEU A 114 5.86 3.69 10.06
CA LEU A 114 6.60 4.94 10.11
C LEU A 114 6.45 5.75 8.82
N ALA A 115 6.54 5.09 7.66
CA ALA A 115 6.32 5.73 6.36
C ALA A 115 4.89 6.28 6.24
N ALA A 116 3.88 5.50 6.68
CA ALA A 116 2.49 5.94 6.68
C ALA A 116 2.31 7.21 7.53
N TYR A 117 2.87 7.23 8.75
CA TYR A 117 2.84 8.41 9.61
C TYR A 117 3.52 9.62 8.98
N ILE A 118 4.77 9.48 8.52
CA ILE A 118 5.52 10.60 7.90
C ILE A 118 4.74 11.18 6.72
N ARG A 119 4.13 10.33 5.89
CA ARG A 119 3.31 10.78 4.76
C ARG A 119 2.11 11.62 5.19
N THR A 120 1.57 11.46 6.40
CA THR A 120 0.47 12.34 6.86
C THR A 120 0.88 13.79 7.08
N LEU A 121 2.19 14.07 7.19
CA LEU A 121 2.73 15.38 7.47
C LEU A 121 3.02 16.21 6.20
N ASP A 122 2.82 15.63 5.03
CA ASP A 122 2.98 16.33 3.76
C ASP A 122 1.87 17.36 3.56
N SER A 123 2.20 18.64 3.79
CA SER A 123 1.24 19.75 3.78
C SER A 123 0.75 20.15 2.39
N ALA A 124 1.40 19.68 1.31
CA ALA A 124 0.96 19.94 -0.06
C ALA A 124 0.24 18.75 -0.70
N ARG A 125 -0.06 17.68 0.05
CA ARG A 125 -1.18 16.81 -0.32
C ARG A 125 -2.44 17.66 -0.19
N PRO A 126 -3.23 17.86 -1.26
CA PRO A 126 -4.51 18.54 -1.13
C PRO A 126 -5.28 17.86 -0.01
N ALA A 127 -5.76 18.61 0.97
CA ALA A 127 -6.69 18.10 1.96
C ALA A 127 -7.79 17.37 1.19
N GLU A 128 -7.81 16.05 1.28
CA GLU A 128 -8.63 15.20 0.45
C GLU A 128 -10.10 15.51 0.79
N VAL A 129 -10.78 16.17 -0.16
CA VAL A 129 -12.23 16.42 -0.18
C VAL A 129 -12.75 17.47 0.83
N ALA A 130 -12.37 18.74 0.68
CA ALA A 130 -13.31 19.81 1.01
C ALA A 130 -14.34 19.90 -0.13
N THR A 131 -15.54 19.37 0.10
CA THR A 131 -16.69 19.49 -0.82
C THR A 131 -16.86 20.95 -1.27
N PRO A 132 -16.88 21.26 -2.58
CA PRO A 132 -17.20 22.62 -3.01
C PRO A 132 -18.65 22.94 -2.61
N PRO A 133 -18.95 24.15 -2.08
CA PRO A 133 -20.33 24.52 -1.81
C PRO A 133 -21.07 24.54 -3.16
N LEU A 134 -22.14 23.75 -3.25
CA LEU A 134 -23.07 23.83 -4.38
C LEU A 134 -23.64 25.25 -4.40
N ARG A 135 -23.38 25.97 -5.50
CA ARG A 135 -24.07 27.21 -5.86
C ARG A 135 -25.29 26.88 -6.71
#